data_AF-A0A2A2LNZ0-F1
#
_entry.id   AF-A0A2A2LNZ0-F1
#
_cell.length_a   1.000
_cell.length_b   1.000
_cell.length_c   1.000
_cell.angle_alpha   90.00
_cell.angle_beta   90.00
_cell.angle_gamma   90.00
#
_symmetry.space_group_name_H-M   'P 1'
#
loop_
_entity.id
_entity.type
_entity.pdbx_description
1 polymer ?
#
loop_
_entity_poly.entity_id
_entity_poly.type
_entity_poly.pdbx_seq_one_letter_code
_entity_poly.pdbx_strand_id
1 'polypeptide(L)'
;MGQRASSLQTDTVELKKILDEQMEDEIALQESNILWKQAYERYEKRERFGWLILGGATTLTTMMMCAIHYKRKECIIPIIPIVMVIGYEYDGLYGERFAKIRENAYFFLDDKKSEIKFAPIDLKQIDAYRSSRHF
;
A
#
# COMPACT_ATOMS: atom_id res chain seq x y z
N MET A 1 -9.40 9.24 56.44
CA MET A 1 -8.52 9.14 55.25
C MET A 1 -9.10 8.31 54.10
N GLY A 2 -10.22 7.57 54.26
CA GLY A 2 -10.78 6.70 53.20
C GLY A 2 -11.56 7.39 52.06
N GLN A 3 -12.16 8.57 52.27
CA GLN A 3 -12.96 9.23 51.23
C GLN A 3 -12.14 9.80 50.06
N ARG A 4 -10.90 10.24 50.30
CA ARG A 4 -9.99 10.73 49.23
C ARG A 4 -9.49 9.61 48.31
N ALA A 5 -9.32 8.39 48.84
CA ALA A 5 -8.87 7.25 48.04
C ALA A 5 -9.98 6.76 47.09
N SER A 6 -11.23 6.83 47.51
CA SER A 6 -12.39 6.49 46.67
C SER A 6 -12.60 7.51 45.55
N SER A 7 -12.49 8.82 45.80
CA SER A 7 -12.68 9.84 44.76
C SER A 7 -11.57 9.80 43.70
N LEU A 8 -10.31 9.57 44.11
CA LEU A 8 -9.17 9.38 43.18
C LEU A 8 -9.31 8.12 42.32
N GLN A 9 -9.91 7.04 42.86
CA GLN A 9 -10.20 5.85 42.07
C GLN A 9 -11.31 6.10 41.05
N THR A 10 -12.35 6.88 41.38
CA THR A 10 -13.40 7.23 40.42
C THR A 10 -12.86 8.13 39.30
N ASP A 11 -12.07 9.16 39.65
CA ASP A 11 -11.46 10.07 38.67
C ASP A 11 -10.51 9.34 37.71
N THR A 12 -9.73 8.36 38.21
CA THR A 12 -8.82 7.59 37.36
C THR A 12 -9.54 6.60 36.44
N VAL A 13 -10.73 6.11 36.82
CA VAL A 13 -11.58 5.28 35.94
C VAL A 13 -12.23 6.12 34.85
N GLU A 14 -12.69 7.33 35.18
CA GLU A 14 -13.24 8.27 34.18
C GLU A 14 -12.17 8.76 33.20
N LEU A 15 -10.97 9.10 33.68
CA LEU A 15 -9.84 9.48 32.82
C LEU A 15 -9.43 8.37 31.86
N LYS A 16 -9.39 7.11 32.33
CA LYS A 16 -9.10 5.95 31.47
C LYS A 16 -10.14 5.78 30.39
N LYS A 17 -11.43 5.91 30.75
CA LYS A 17 -12.52 5.79 29.78
C LYS A 17 -12.45 6.85 28.68
N ILE A 18 -12.13 8.10 29.04
CA ILE A 18 -11.95 9.19 28.07
C ILE A 18 -10.73 8.93 27.17
N LEU A 19 -9.62 8.43 27.73
CA LEU A 19 -8.43 8.10 26.95
C LEU A 19 -8.68 6.93 25.99
N ASP A 20 -9.38 5.90 26.44
CA ASP A 20 -9.74 4.74 25.62
C ASP A 20 -10.65 5.17 24.46
N GLU A 21 -11.64 6.04 24.71
CA GLU A 21 -12.53 6.58 23.67
C GLU A 21 -11.76 7.42 22.64
N GLN A 22 -10.82 8.26 23.08
CA GLN A 22 -9.93 9.01 22.17
C GLN A 22 -9.02 8.07 21.36
N MET A 23 -8.52 7.00 21.99
CA MET A 23 -7.66 6.03 21.32
C MET A 23 -8.44 5.22 20.27
N GLU A 24 -9.68 4.83 20.56
CA GLU A 24 -10.58 4.17 19.61
C GLU A 24 -10.87 5.07 18.40
N ASP A 25 -11.15 6.36 18.63
CA ASP A 25 -11.36 7.34 17.56
C ASP A 25 -10.10 7.52 16.70
N GLU A 26 -8.91 7.62 17.31
CA GLU A 26 -7.64 7.70 16.59
C GLU A 26 -7.37 6.46 15.73
N ILE A 27 -7.66 5.26 16.26
CA ILE A 27 -7.52 4.00 15.53
C ILE A 27 -8.47 3.99 14.32
N ALA A 28 -9.74 4.35 14.52
CA ALA A 28 -10.72 4.40 13.44
C ALA A 28 -10.33 5.41 12.35
N LEU A 29 -9.83 6.57 12.74
CA LEU A 29 -9.29 7.57 11.80
C LEU A 29 -8.06 7.05 11.05
N GLN A 30 -7.16 6.33 11.71
CA GLN A 30 -5.98 5.77 11.07
C GLN A 30 -6.33 4.66 10.08
N GLU A 31 -7.24 3.76 10.44
CA GLU A 31 -7.72 2.71 9.55
C GLU A 31 -8.37 3.29 8.30
N SER A 32 -9.26 4.27 8.47
CA SER A 32 -9.90 4.93 7.33
C SER A 32 -8.87 5.59 6.40
N ASN A 33 -7.86 6.26 6.95
CA ASN A 33 -6.77 6.86 6.17
C ASN A 33 -5.95 5.82 5.38
N ILE A 34 -5.71 4.64 5.97
CA ILE A 34 -5.01 3.55 5.27
C ILE A 34 -5.85 3.05 4.09
N LEU A 35 -7.15 2.84 4.30
CA LEU A 35 -8.07 2.43 3.24
C LEU A 35 -8.13 3.47 2.12
N TRP A 36 -8.21 4.75 2.46
CA TRP A 36 -8.19 5.85 1.49
C TRP A 36 -6.89 5.89 0.68
N LYS A 37 -5.73 5.74 1.34
CA LYS A 37 -4.43 5.68 0.63
C LYS A 37 -4.38 4.52 -0.34
N GLN A 38 -4.80 3.32 0.08
CA GLN A 38 -4.82 2.14 -0.78
C GLN A 38 -5.78 2.32 -1.98
N ALA A 39 -6.94 2.91 -1.75
CA ALA A 39 -7.90 3.21 -2.81
C ALA A 39 -7.33 4.24 -3.80
N TYR A 40 -6.70 5.30 -3.29
CA TYR A 40 -6.07 6.35 -4.08
C TYR A 40 -4.92 5.82 -4.94
N GLU A 41 -4.00 5.05 -4.36
CA GLU A 41 -2.90 4.42 -5.11
C GLU A 41 -3.41 3.52 -6.24
N ARG A 42 -4.50 2.77 -6.00
CA ARG A 42 -5.12 1.94 -7.03
C ARG A 42 -5.75 2.79 -8.13
N TYR A 43 -6.38 3.91 -7.79
CA TYR A 43 -6.94 4.84 -8.76
C TYR A 43 -5.86 5.50 -9.61
N GLU A 44 -4.79 6.02 -8.98
CA GLU A 44 -3.68 6.69 -9.68
C GLU A 44 -3.02 5.76 -10.70
N LYS A 45 -2.79 4.49 -10.34
CA LYS A 45 -2.22 3.52 -11.28
C LYS A 45 -3.13 3.25 -12.48
N ARG A 46 -4.46 3.22 -12.29
CA ARG A 46 -5.43 3.06 -13.40
C ARG A 46 -5.42 4.26 -14.31
N GLU A 47 -5.33 5.47 -13.75
CA GLU A 47 -5.25 6.70 -14.54
C GLU A 47 -3.96 6.73 -15.38
N ARG A 48 -2.80 6.44 -14.78
CA ARG A 48 -1.52 6.32 -15.49
C ARG A 48 -1.58 5.28 -16.61
N PHE A 49 -2.24 4.15 -16.38
CA PHE A 49 -2.44 3.12 -17.39
C PHE A 49 -3.36 3.58 -18.53
N GLY A 50 -4.42 4.33 -18.23
CA GLY A 50 -5.26 4.96 -19.24
C GLY A 50 -4.44 5.87 -20.16
N TRP A 51 -3.58 6.71 -19.59
CA TRP A 51 -2.64 7.54 -20.35
C TRP A 51 -1.65 6.73 -21.18
N LEU A 52 -1.13 5.63 -20.62
CA LEU A 52 -0.19 4.75 -21.30
C LEU A 52 -0.84 4.04 -22.49
N ILE A 53 -2.09 3.57 -22.36
CA ILE A 53 -2.85 3.00 -23.48
C ILE A 53 -3.10 4.07 -24.55
N LEU A 54 -3.48 5.28 -24.17
CA LEU A 54 -3.77 6.34 -25.13
C LEU A 54 -2.52 6.77 -25.92
N GLY A 55 -1.39 6.93 -25.23
CA GLY A 55 -0.08 7.16 -25.86
C GLY A 55 0.40 5.97 -26.69
N GLY A 56 0.21 4.75 -26.20
CA GLY A 56 0.52 3.52 -26.91
C GLY A 56 -0.31 3.37 -28.19
N ALA A 57 -1.62 3.59 -28.12
CA ALA A 57 -2.52 3.48 -29.26
C ALA A 57 -2.18 4.50 -30.35
N THR A 58 -1.97 5.77 -29.96
CA THR A 58 -1.63 6.84 -30.90
C THR A 58 -0.28 6.60 -31.59
N THR A 59 0.74 6.17 -30.85
CA THR A 59 2.05 5.83 -31.43
C THR A 59 1.96 4.63 -32.36
N LEU A 60 1.20 3.59 -32.00
CA LEU A 60 0.99 2.38 -32.79
C LEU A 60 0.25 2.68 -34.10
N THR A 61 -0.81 3.51 -34.07
CA THR A 61 -1.51 3.97 -35.28
C THR A 61 -0.60 4.80 -36.18
N THR A 62 0.25 5.67 -35.60
CA THR A 62 1.17 6.51 -36.36
C THR A 62 2.26 5.67 -37.02
N MET A 63 2.84 4.70 -36.30
CA MET A 63 3.80 3.75 -36.86
C MET A 63 3.19 2.89 -37.95
N MET A 64 1.93 2.46 -37.80
CA MET A 64 1.22 1.70 -38.81
C MET A 64 0.98 2.53 -40.08
N MET A 65 0.57 3.80 -39.94
CA MET A 65 0.45 4.73 -41.06
C MET A 65 1.80 4.96 -41.76
N CYS A 66 2.88 5.16 -41.01
CA CYS A 66 4.24 5.28 -41.56
C CYS A 66 4.67 4.01 -42.30
N ALA A 67 4.40 2.83 -41.74
CA ALA A 67 4.74 1.55 -42.39
C ALA A 67 4.02 1.38 -43.74
N ILE A 68 2.75 1.78 -43.83
CA ILE A 68 1.96 1.75 -45.07
C ILE A 68 2.52 2.75 -46.08
N HIS A 69 2.82 3.98 -45.66
CA HIS A 69 3.28 5.03 -46.56
C HIS A 69 4.68 4.78 -47.11
N TYR A 70 5.63 4.39 -46.25
CA TYR A 70 7.02 4.15 -46.64
C TYR A 70 7.29 2.72 -47.14
N LYS A 71 6.31 1.81 -47.04
CA LYS A 71 6.43 0.36 -47.37
C LYS A 71 7.61 -0.34 -46.65
N ARG A 72 8.11 0.24 -45.56
CA ARG A 72 9.22 -0.33 -44.78
C ARG A 72 8.68 -1.15 -43.62
N LYS A 73 8.94 -2.46 -43.65
CA LYS A 73 8.52 -3.41 -42.60
C LYS A 73 9.27 -3.19 -41.27
N GLU A 74 10.40 -2.49 -41.32
CA GLU A 74 11.22 -2.14 -40.14
C GLU A 74 10.47 -1.26 -39.13
N CYS A 75 9.47 -0.50 -39.58
CA CYS A 75 8.64 0.34 -38.71
C CYS A 75 7.76 -0.46 -37.72
N ILE A 76 7.65 -1.78 -37.89
CA ILE A 76 6.84 -2.67 -37.02
C ILE A 76 7.65 -3.16 -35.81
N ILE A 77 8.99 -3.21 -35.91
CA ILE A 77 9.88 -3.70 -34.84
C ILE A 77 9.62 -3.02 -33.47
N PRO A 78 9.49 -1.67 -33.38
CA PRO A 78 9.24 -1.01 -32.09
C PRO A 78 7.83 -1.21 -31.52
N ILE A 79 6.89 -1.79 -32.28
CA ILE A 79 5.53 -2.07 -31.79
C ILE A 79 5.56 -3.17 -30.71
N ILE A 80 6.47 -4.14 -30.84
CA ILE A 80 6.58 -5.29 -29.93
C ILE A 80 6.82 -4.85 -28.47
N PRO A 81 7.84 -4.03 -28.14
CA PRO A 81 8.07 -3.60 -26.76
C PRO A 81 6.91 -2.74 -26.23
N ILE A 82 6.27 -1.92 -27.06
CA ILE A 82 5.12 -1.09 -26.63
C ILE A 82 3.97 -1.99 -26.17
N VAL A 83 3.63 -3.00 -26.96
CA VAL A 83 2.56 -3.95 -26.63
C VAL A 83 2.93 -4.79 -25.39
N MET A 84 4.19 -5.20 -25.26
CA MET A 84 4.66 -5.91 -24.06
C MET A 84 4.53 -5.07 -22.80
N VAL A 85 4.93 -3.79 -22.84
CA VAL A 85 4.83 -2.89 -21.67
C VAL A 85 3.36 -2.68 -21.29
N ILE A 86 2.49 -2.45 -22.26
CA ILE A 86 1.04 -2.32 -22.01
C ILE A 86 0.49 -3.61 -21.38
N GLY A 87 0.85 -4.78 -21.93
CA GLY A 87 0.43 -6.07 -21.40
C GLY A 87 0.93 -6.33 -19.97
N TYR A 88 2.17 -5.95 -19.67
CA TYR A 88 2.76 -6.08 -18.33
C TYR A 88 2.06 -5.17 -17.30
N GLU A 89 1.78 -3.92 -17.65
CA GLU A 89 1.03 -2.99 -16.80
C GLU A 89 -0.43 -3.43 -16.62
N TYR A 90 -1.04 -3.99 -17.67
CA TYR A 90 -2.39 -4.56 -17.61
C TYR A 90 -2.47 -5.73 -16.60
N ASP A 91 -1.56 -6.68 -16.69
CA ASP A 91 -1.48 -7.81 -15.75
C ASP A 91 -1.17 -7.36 -14.31
N GLY A 92 -0.39 -6.29 -14.15
CA GLY A 92 -0.13 -5.67 -12.85
C GLY A 92 -1.36 -5.01 -12.21
N LEU A 93 -2.29 -4.48 -13.01
CA LEU A 93 -3.45 -3.70 -12.54
C LEU A 93 -4.74 -4.51 -12.40
N TYR A 94 -4.97 -5.43 -13.34
CA TYR A 94 -6.18 -6.24 -13.43
C TYR A 94 -5.94 -7.71 -13.16
N GLY A 95 -4.69 -8.17 -13.21
CA GLY A 95 -4.34 -9.55 -12.91
C GLY A 95 -4.24 -9.85 -11.42
N GLU A 96 -4.07 -11.13 -11.12
CA GLU A 96 -3.88 -11.67 -9.77
C GLU A 96 -2.46 -11.40 -9.24
N ARG A 97 -1.68 -10.52 -9.85
CA ARG A 97 -0.27 -10.34 -9.50
C ARG A 97 -0.08 -10.00 -8.03
N PHE A 98 -0.95 -9.15 -7.46
CA PHE A 98 -0.98 -8.88 -6.02
C PHE A 98 -1.41 -10.09 -5.19
N ALA A 99 -2.36 -10.90 -5.68
CA ALA A 99 -2.77 -12.13 -5.02
C ALA A 99 -1.64 -13.18 -5.01
N LYS A 100 -0.93 -13.36 -6.13
CA LYS A 100 0.25 -14.23 -6.25
C LYS A 100 1.44 -13.73 -5.44
N ILE A 101 1.70 -12.42 -5.40
CA ILE A 101 2.74 -11.86 -4.53
C ILE A 101 2.38 -12.10 -3.08
N ARG A 102 1.12 -11.91 -2.70
CA ARG A 102 0.63 -12.18 -1.35
C ARG A 102 0.72 -13.66 -1.01
N GLU A 103 0.31 -14.55 -1.91
CA GLU A 103 0.38 -15.99 -1.75
C GLU A 103 1.82 -16.49 -1.64
N ASN A 104 2.73 -15.97 -2.47
CA ASN A 104 4.16 -16.25 -2.37
C ASN A 104 4.77 -15.67 -1.09
N ALA A 105 4.36 -14.47 -0.67
CA ALA A 105 4.82 -13.90 0.60
C ALA A 105 4.34 -14.73 1.79
N TYR A 106 3.10 -15.21 1.77
CA TYR A 106 2.60 -16.16 2.77
C TYR A 106 3.34 -17.48 2.70
N PHE A 107 3.63 -18.00 1.51
CA PHE A 107 4.47 -19.19 1.35
C PHE A 107 5.85 -19.00 1.98
N PHE A 108 6.54 -17.88 1.74
CA PHE A 108 7.83 -17.58 2.36
C PHE A 108 7.75 -17.28 3.86
N LEU A 109 6.61 -16.79 4.37
CA LEU A 109 6.39 -16.59 5.80
C LEU A 109 6.07 -17.91 6.51
N ASP A 110 5.36 -18.81 5.85
CA ASP A 110 4.99 -20.14 6.36
C ASP A 110 6.16 -21.13 6.28
N ASP A 111 6.98 -21.01 5.22
CA ASP A 111 8.28 -21.69 5.09
C ASP A 111 9.32 -21.15 6.11
N LYS A 112 9.06 -19.97 6.70
CA LYS A 112 9.86 -19.37 7.78
C LYS A 112 9.35 -19.69 9.19
N LYS A 113 9.17 -20.98 9.47
CA LYS A 113 9.55 -21.51 10.80
C LYS A 113 11.06 -21.42 11.06
N SER A 114 11.87 -21.00 10.10
CA SER A 114 13.29 -20.65 10.29
C SER A 114 13.57 -19.15 10.02
N GLU A 115 13.90 -18.42 11.10
CA GLU A 115 14.80 -17.26 11.12
C GLU A 115 14.33 -15.90 10.55
N ILE A 116 13.11 -15.45 10.82
CA ILE A 116 12.92 -14.02 11.15
C ILE A 116 12.23 -13.91 12.50
N LYS A 117 13.04 -13.97 13.56
CA LYS A 117 12.61 -13.48 14.87
C LYS A 117 12.55 -11.96 14.76
N PHE A 118 11.38 -11.40 14.49
CA PHE A 118 11.10 -10.10 15.07
C PHE A 118 11.18 -10.32 16.58
N ALA A 119 12.27 -9.87 17.19
CA ALA A 119 12.39 -9.91 18.64
C ALA A 119 11.16 -9.18 19.18
N PRO A 120 10.37 -9.80 20.07
CA PRO A 120 9.20 -9.14 20.64
C PRO A 120 9.70 -7.84 21.26
N ILE A 121 9.25 -6.71 20.73
CA ILE A 121 9.57 -5.41 21.29
C ILE A 121 8.87 -5.40 22.65
N ASP A 122 9.67 -5.52 23.71
CA ASP A 122 9.19 -5.43 25.08
C ASP A 122 8.70 -4.00 25.32
N LEU A 123 7.58 -3.84 26.03
CA LEU A 123 6.96 -2.54 26.31
C LEU A 123 7.95 -1.56 26.96
N LYS A 124 8.93 -2.09 27.70
CA LYS A 124 10.04 -1.34 28.29
C LYS A 124 10.91 -0.61 27.26
N GLN A 125 11.10 -1.19 26.07
CA GLN A 125 11.89 -0.58 25.00
C GLN A 125 11.12 0.57 24.33
N ILE A 126 9.79 0.47 24.27
CA ILE A 126 8.93 1.54 23.75
C ILE A 126 8.91 2.72 24.72
N ASP A 127 8.83 2.47 26.02
CA ASP A 127 8.88 3.51 27.05
C ASP A 127 10.26 4.20 27.12
N ALA A 128 11.36 3.44 26.97
CA ALA A 128 12.71 4.01 26.88
C ALA A 128 12.89 4.88 25.63
N TYR A 129 12.29 4.48 24.50
CA TYR A 129 12.31 5.27 23.28
C TYR A 129 11.48 6.56 23.42
N ARG A 130 10.32 6.47 24.09
CA ARG A 130 9.45 7.62 24.38
C ARG A 130 10.11 8.61 25.33
N SER A 131 10.85 8.16 26.35
CA SER A 131 11.59 9.05 27.26
C SER A 131 12.77 9.74 26.58
N SER A 132 13.38 9.12 25.57
CA SER A 132 14.51 9.71 24.82
C SER A 132 14.12 10.82 23.85
N ARG A 133 12.82 11.01 23.59
CA ARG A 133 12.29 11.94 22.58
C ARG A 133 11.47 13.10 23.15
N HIS A 134 11.28 13.16 24.46
CA HIS A 134 10.82 14.36 25.14
C HIS A 134 12.03 15.15 25.64
N PHE A 135 12.06 16.45 25.31
CA PHE A 135 13.10 17.43 25.66
C PHE A 135 13.45 17.45 27.15
#